data_AF-A0A9X8WIZ2-F1
#
_entry.id   AF-A0A9X8WIZ2-F1
#
_cell.length_a   1.000
_cell.length_b   1.000
_cell.length_c   1.000
_cell.angle_alpha   90.00
_cell.angle_beta   90.00
_cell.angle_gamma   90.00
#
_symmetry.space_group_name_H-M   'P 1'
#
loop_
_entity.id
_entity.type
_entity.pdbx_description
1 polymer ?
#
loop_
_entity_poly.entity_id
_entity_poly.type
_entity_poly.pdbx_seq_one_letter_code
_entity_poly.pdbx_strand_id
1 'polypeptide(L)'
;MNRPAILPELDGLRAVAAYGIVATHVAFQTATGSAVLERFDYFVAVFFALSAFLLARGGRREGYYSRRIARLAPAYLVCVVVVLLALPPLAGVTWGQVAANVLLAQIYVPHSLIDGLTQMWSLCVEAAFYLVLPLYLRLGPRGRRVALAGSVVLGLAWPWAVAGIADPAVVNMQIWPPSYAPWFAVGLVLAELERAGVRYAGPRWPVAALALPVAWVGGVVGPRGLEHPSPLEFNVRVLLGALFAALVVAPFALGRRERGTVLSSRVMRTLGHWSYSVFLWHMAVLYFVFPVLGVPMFSGHFVLVYVATVLASTAVAYISYELVEVPGARLVRHATANRPATTKKVEEPA
;
A
#
# COMPACT_ATOMS: atom_id res chain seq x y z
N MET A 1 -4.80 -29.74 -4.32
CA MET A 1 -5.11 -28.42 -3.72
C MET A 1 -5.86 -27.58 -4.73
N ASN A 2 -7.17 -27.33 -4.52
CA ASN A 2 -7.96 -26.45 -5.38
C ASN A 2 -7.36 -25.03 -5.35
N ARG A 3 -7.11 -24.44 -6.52
CA ARG A 3 -6.69 -23.03 -6.59
C ARG A 3 -7.79 -22.17 -5.94
N PRO A 4 -7.45 -21.24 -5.03
CA PRO A 4 -8.45 -20.38 -4.41
C PRO A 4 -9.18 -19.60 -5.51
N ALA A 5 -10.51 -19.57 -5.45
CA ALA A 5 -11.35 -18.89 -6.44
C ALA A 5 -10.95 -17.41 -6.57
N ILE A 6 -10.77 -16.93 -7.79
CA ILE A 6 -10.46 -15.52 -8.08
C ILE A 6 -11.59 -14.63 -7.54
N LEU A 7 -11.23 -13.47 -6.99
CA LEU A 7 -12.18 -12.49 -6.46
C LEU A 7 -12.06 -11.18 -7.26
N PRO A 8 -12.73 -11.07 -8.42
CA PRO A 8 -12.54 -9.94 -9.33
C PRO A 8 -12.91 -8.59 -8.72
N GLU A 9 -13.85 -8.58 -7.78
CA GLU A 9 -14.27 -7.36 -7.07
C GLU A 9 -13.14 -6.75 -6.23
N LEU A 10 -12.18 -7.58 -5.77
CA LEU A 10 -11.03 -7.09 -5.03
C LEU A 10 -10.04 -6.36 -5.95
N ASP A 11 -9.98 -6.71 -7.24
CA ASP A 11 -9.22 -5.92 -8.22
C ASP A 11 -9.89 -4.54 -8.39
N GLY A 12 -11.22 -4.50 -8.51
CA GLY A 12 -11.96 -3.24 -8.53
C GLY A 12 -11.76 -2.40 -7.27
N LEU A 13 -11.72 -3.00 -6.08
CA LEU A 13 -11.42 -2.27 -4.84
C LEU A 13 -10.00 -1.69 -4.82
N ARG A 14 -9.02 -2.36 -5.45
CA ARG A 14 -7.67 -1.79 -5.61
C ARG A 14 -7.69 -0.53 -6.47
N ALA A 15 -8.55 -0.48 -7.50
CA ALA A 15 -8.74 0.74 -8.29
C ALA A 15 -9.31 1.86 -7.42
N VAL A 16 -10.39 1.59 -6.68
CA VAL A 16 -10.99 2.56 -5.74
C VAL A 16 -9.94 3.08 -4.75
N ALA A 17 -9.13 2.19 -4.18
CA ALA A 17 -8.07 2.57 -3.24
C ALA A 17 -6.99 3.45 -3.90
N ALA A 18 -6.52 3.11 -5.10
CA ALA A 18 -5.52 3.93 -5.80
C ALA A 18 -6.03 5.36 -6.06
N TYR A 19 -7.24 5.50 -6.61
CA TYR A 19 -7.81 6.83 -6.90
C TYR A 19 -8.24 7.59 -5.65
N GLY A 20 -8.62 6.88 -4.57
CA GLY A 20 -8.77 7.48 -3.24
C GLY A 20 -7.47 8.11 -2.75
N ILE A 21 -6.33 7.42 -2.91
CA ILE A 21 -5.01 7.97 -2.56
C ILE A 21 -4.68 9.20 -3.42
N VAL A 22 -5.00 9.19 -4.72
CA VAL A 22 -4.84 10.38 -5.57
C VAL A 22 -5.67 11.54 -5.02
N ALA A 23 -6.91 11.28 -4.62
CA ALA A 23 -7.79 12.31 -4.06
C ALA A 23 -7.23 12.95 -2.77
N THR A 24 -6.63 12.21 -1.83
CA THR A 24 -6.03 12.84 -0.63
C THR A 24 -4.85 13.75 -0.99
N HIS A 25 -3.97 13.33 -1.89
CA HIS A 25 -2.80 14.14 -2.26
C HIS A 25 -3.21 15.41 -3.03
N VAL A 26 -4.18 15.29 -3.95
CA VAL A 26 -4.74 16.45 -4.62
C VAL A 26 -5.46 17.36 -3.62
N ALA A 27 -6.26 16.79 -2.70
CA ALA A 27 -6.98 17.57 -1.69
C ALA A 27 -6.04 18.38 -0.78
N PHE A 28 -4.91 17.78 -0.39
CA PHE A 28 -3.86 18.44 0.37
C PHE A 28 -3.20 19.56 -0.45
N GLN A 29 -2.72 19.27 -1.66
CA GLN A 29 -2.00 20.25 -2.49
C GLN A 29 -2.90 21.31 -3.11
N THR A 30 -4.23 21.17 -3.02
CA THR A 30 -5.21 22.21 -3.39
C THR A 30 -5.84 22.91 -2.19
N ALA A 31 -5.38 22.62 -0.97
CA ALA A 31 -5.85 23.23 0.28
C ALA A 31 -7.38 23.16 0.46
N THR A 32 -8.00 22.01 0.16
CA THR A 32 -9.47 21.88 0.26
C THR A 32 -10.02 22.06 1.68
N GLY A 33 -9.22 21.75 2.71
CA GLY A 33 -9.67 21.73 4.12
C GLY A 33 -10.71 20.64 4.42
N SER A 34 -10.87 19.65 3.53
CA SER A 34 -11.88 18.60 3.68
C SER A 34 -11.37 17.50 4.61
N ALA A 35 -11.98 17.40 5.80
CA ALA A 35 -11.67 16.36 6.78
C ALA A 35 -11.77 14.93 6.22
N VAL A 36 -12.66 14.69 5.26
CA VAL A 36 -12.82 13.37 4.62
C VAL A 36 -11.74 13.12 3.58
N LEU A 37 -11.54 14.05 2.63
CA LEU A 37 -10.61 13.84 1.53
C LEU A 37 -9.16 13.76 2.02
N GLU A 38 -8.79 14.57 3.01
CA GLU A 38 -7.48 14.50 3.65
C GLU A 38 -7.22 13.17 4.35
N ARG A 39 -8.28 12.40 4.66
CA ARG A 39 -8.20 11.06 5.25
C ARG A 39 -8.37 9.90 4.28
N PHE A 40 -8.42 10.19 2.98
CA PHE A 40 -8.32 9.13 1.98
C PHE A 40 -6.92 8.50 1.92
N ASP A 41 -5.94 8.96 2.71
CA ASP A 41 -4.71 8.21 2.97
C ASP A 41 -4.97 6.85 3.67
N TYR A 42 -6.12 6.68 4.34
CA TYR A 42 -6.58 5.37 4.84
C TYR A 42 -6.82 4.33 3.73
N PHE A 43 -6.90 4.71 2.46
CA PHE A 43 -6.88 3.74 1.37
C PHE A 43 -5.53 2.99 1.25
N VAL A 44 -4.44 3.48 1.86
CA VAL A 44 -3.22 2.69 2.06
C VAL A 44 -3.48 1.50 2.98
N ALA A 45 -4.27 1.68 4.04
CA ALA A 45 -4.69 0.59 4.92
C ALA A 45 -5.54 -0.46 4.17
N VAL A 46 -6.37 -0.02 3.21
CA VAL A 46 -7.10 -0.91 2.30
C VAL A 46 -6.14 -1.74 1.46
N PHE A 47 -5.08 -1.15 0.88
CA PHE A 47 -4.06 -1.91 0.16
C PHE A 47 -3.37 -2.95 1.04
N PHE A 48 -2.98 -2.58 2.26
CA PHE A 48 -2.34 -3.50 3.20
C PHE A 48 -3.26 -4.65 3.60
N ALA A 49 -4.52 -4.36 3.93
CA ALA A 49 -5.52 -5.37 4.24
C ALA A 49 -5.79 -6.31 3.05
N LEU A 50 -5.93 -5.77 1.83
CA LEU A 50 -6.09 -6.59 0.61
C LEU A 50 -4.87 -7.46 0.34
N SER A 51 -3.66 -6.91 0.44
CA SER A 51 -2.40 -7.65 0.28
C SER A 51 -2.28 -8.79 1.29
N ALA A 52 -2.53 -8.51 2.57
CA ALA A 52 -2.50 -9.52 3.64
C ALA A 52 -3.55 -10.62 3.42
N PHE A 53 -4.81 -10.23 3.12
CA PHE A 53 -5.91 -11.15 2.87
C PHE A 53 -5.60 -12.10 1.71
N LEU A 54 -5.27 -11.55 0.54
CA LEU A 54 -5.04 -12.33 -0.68
C LEU A 54 -3.85 -13.28 -0.55
N LEU A 55 -2.76 -12.83 0.10
CA LEU A 55 -1.58 -13.66 0.29
C LEU A 55 -1.80 -14.75 1.33
N ALA A 56 -2.44 -14.43 2.46
CA ALA A 56 -2.77 -15.44 3.45
C ALA A 56 -3.73 -16.48 2.87
N ARG A 57 -4.81 -16.06 2.20
CA ARG A 57 -5.75 -16.93 1.49
C ARG A 57 -5.07 -17.84 0.46
N GLY A 58 -4.03 -17.34 -0.19
CA GLY A 58 -3.21 -18.08 -1.16
C GLY A 58 -2.34 -19.19 -0.56
N GLY A 59 -2.15 -19.20 0.76
CA GLY A 59 -1.33 -20.17 1.48
C GLY A 59 0.17 -20.04 1.22
N ARG A 60 0.94 -21.01 1.73
CA ARG A 60 2.38 -21.10 1.44
C ARG A 60 2.58 -21.51 -0.02
N ARG A 61 3.50 -20.83 -0.71
CA ARG A 61 3.84 -21.11 -2.11
C ARG A 61 5.35 -21.01 -2.32
N GLU A 62 5.96 -21.97 -2.99
CA GLU A 62 7.39 -21.98 -3.37
C GLU A 62 7.74 -20.78 -4.24
N GLY A 63 8.90 -20.15 -4.09
CA GLY A 63 9.23 -18.94 -4.86
C GLY A 63 8.36 -17.73 -4.49
N TYR A 64 7.89 -17.65 -3.24
CA TYR A 64 7.10 -16.51 -2.75
C TYR A 64 7.84 -15.18 -2.95
N TYR A 65 9.10 -15.10 -2.50
CA TYR A 65 9.89 -13.87 -2.57
C TYR A 65 10.18 -13.46 -4.00
N SER A 66 10.56 -14.39 -4.89
CA SER A 66 10.78 -14.07 -6.31
C SER A 66 9.52 -13.52 -6.99
N ARG A 67 8.34 -14.03 -6.66
CA ARG A 67 7.07 -13.47 -7.16
C ARG A 67 6.73 -12.10 -6.58
N ARG A 68 7.15 -11.78 -5.36
CA ARG A 68 6.97 -10.44 -4.78
C ARG A 68 7.92 -9.45 -5.47
N ILE A 69 9.19 -9.81 -5.60
CA ILE A 69 10.20 -9.01 -6.31
C ILE A 69 9.76 -8.77 -7.75
N ALA A 70 9.36 -9.81 -8.49
CA ALA A 70 8.87 -9.70 -9.85
C ALA A 70 7.66 -8.78 -10.00
N ARG A 71 6.82 -8.67 -8.96
CA ARG A 71 5.62 -7.82 -8.99
C ARG A 71 5.93 -6.35 -8.70
N LEU A 72 6.92 -6.06 -7.86
CA LEU A 72 7.14 -4.71 -7.34
C LEU A 72 8.36 -4.05 -7.97
N ALA A 73 9.50 -4.74 -7.97
CA ALA A 73 10.80 -4.13 -8.23
C ALA A 73 10.91 -3.47 -9.61
N PRO A 74 10.46 -4.06 -10.74
CA PRO A 74 10.68 -3.45 -12.05
C PRO A 74 10.04 -2.07 -12.19
N ALA A 75 8.73 -1.96 -11.92
CA ALA A 75 8.01 -0.70 -12.04
C ALA A 75 8.46 0.32 -10.97
N TYR A 76 8.74 -0.14 -9.75
CA TYR A 76 9.29 0.71 -8.69
C TYR A 76 10.61 1.35 -9.10
N LEU A 77 11.59 0.55 -9.53
CA LEU A 77 12.93 1.02 -9.86
C LEU A 77 12.91 1.99 -11.03
N VAL A 78 12.13 1.70 -12.08
CA VAL A 78 11.99 2.62 -13.21
C VAL A 78 11.34 3.93 -12.77
N CYS A 79 10.29 3.87 -11.93
CA CYS A 79 9.66 5.07 -11.41
C CYS A 79 10.64 5.93 -10.60
N VAL A 80 11.37 5.32 -9.65
CA VAL A 80 12.38 6.02 -8.85
C VAL A 80 13.44 6.68 -9.73
N VAL A 81 14.01 5.95 -10.69
CA VAL A 81 15.04 6.48 -11.60
C VAL A 81 14.51 7.63 -12.44
N VAL A 82 13.32 7.47 -13.06
CA VAL A 82 12.74 8.53 -13.89
C VAL A 82 12.43 9.77 -13.06
N VAL A 83 11.86 9.62 -11.87
CA VAL A 83 11.54 10.76 -10.99
C VAL A 83 12.80 11.48 -10.54
N LEU A 84 13.84 10.74 -10.12
CA LEU A 84 15.14 11.30 -9.76
C LEU A 84 15.77 12.13 -10.89
N LEU A 85 15.58 11.70 -12.14
CA LEU A 85 16.12 12.40 -13.32
C LEU A 85 15.22 13.56 -13.80
N ALA A 86 13.91 13.49 -13.57
CA ALA A 86 12.94 14.41 -14.16
C ALA A 86 12.54 15.59 -13.27
N LEU A 87 12.61 15.45 -11.93
CA LEU A 87 12.13 16.49 -11.02
C LEU A 87 13.26 17.46 -10.65
N PRO A 88 13.15 18.77 -10.98
CA PRO A 88 14.17 19.76 -10.66
C PRO A 88 14.58 19.84 -9.17
N PRO A 89 13.64 19.71 -8.19
CA PRO A 89 14.00 19.70 -6.77
C PRO A 89 14.99 18.60 -6.36
N LEU A 90 15.13 17.55 -7.18
CA LEU A 90 15.97 16.40 -6.88
C LEU A 90 17.41 16.56 -7.38
N ALA A 91 17.78 17.67 -8.02
CA ALA A 91 19.14 17.89 -8.53
C ALA A 91 20.24 17.86 -7.45
N GLY A 92 19.87 18.07 -6.17
CA GLY A 92 20.80 18.09 -5.04
C GLY A 92 20.78 16.86 -4.13
N VAL A 93 20.06 15.78 -4.48
CA VAL A 93 20.00 14.60 -3.62
C VAL A 93 21.35 13.89 -3.53
N THR A 94 21.70 13.45 -2.33
CA THR A 94 22.93 12.71 -2.08
C THR A 94 22.84 11.27 -2.59
N TRP A 95 23.99 10.67 -2.90
CA TRP A 95 24.05 9.24 -3.24
C TRP A 95 23.48 8.33 -2.15
N GLY A 96 23.55 8.74 -0.88
CA GLY A 96 22.93 8.03 0.23
C GLY A 96 21.39 8.02 0.12
N GLN A 97 20.78 9.16 -0.19
CA GLN A 97 19.32 9.26 -0.40
C GLN A 97 18.88 8.50 -1.66
N VAL A 98 19.68 8.54 -2.73
CA VAL A 98 19.43 7.75 -3.94
C VAL A 98 19.46 6.26 -3.61
N ALA A 99 20.50 5.79 -2.93
CA ALA A 99 20.63 4.40 -2.53
C ALA A 99 19.46 3.98 -1.62
N ALA A 100 19.04 4.83 -0.68
CA ALA A 100 17.91 4.57 0.19
C ALA A 100 16.59 4.39 -0.60
N ASN A 101 16.34 5.21 -1.62
CA ASN A 101 15.13 5.09 -2.47
C ASN A 101 15.23 3.93 -3.47
N VAL A 102 16.41 3.62 -4.01
CA VAL A 102 16.57 2.46 -4.91
C VAL A 102 16.40 1.15 -4.15
N LEU A 103 16.91 1.08 -2.91
CA LEU A 103 16.85 -0.10 -2.05
C LEU A 103 15.57 -0.22 -1.23
N LEU A 104 14.63 0.73 -1.38
CA LEU A 104 13.35 0.72 -0.66
C LEU A 104 13.58 0.77 0.87
N ALA A 105 14.50 1.64 1.28
CA ALA A 105 14.98 1.84 2.65
C ALA A 105 14.81 3.30 3.14
N GLN A 106 14.13 4.14 2.39
CA GLN A 106 14.03 5.59 2.62
C GLN A 106 13.35 6.01 3.94
N ILE A 107 12.61 5.11 4.61
CA ILE A 107 12.04 5.38 5.94
C ILE A 107 13.05 5.20 7.09
N TYR A 108 14.20 4.57 6.80
CA TYR A 108 15.24 4.26 7.79
C TYR A 108 16.44 5.21 7.70
N VAL A 109 16.54 5.98 6.62
CA VAL A 109 17.69 6.85 6.34
C VAL A 109 17.25 8.32 6.47
N PRO A 110 18.02 9.16 7.19
CA PRO A 110 17.72 10.59 7.35
C PRO A 110 17.40 11.30 6.03
N HIS A 111 16.35 12.13 6.06
CA HIS A 111 15.94 13.00 4.94
C HIS A 111 15.77 12.26 3.59
N SER A 112 15.48 10.96 3.60
CA SER A 112 15.40 10.15 2.37
C SER A 112 13.98 10.05 1.80
N LEU A 113 12.97 10.57 2.50
CA LEU A 113 11.64 10.82 1.93
C LEU A 113 11.68 12.06 1.03
N ILE A 114 12.19 11.89 -0.18
CA ILE A 114 12.40 12.97 -1.14
C ILE A 114 11.12 13.30 -1.93
N ASP A 115 11.06 14.53 -2.45
CA ASP A 115 9.91 15.04 -3.18
C ASP A 115 9.53 14.18 -4.39
N GLY A 116 8.22 14.08 -4.65
CA GLY A 116 7.67 13.23 -5.71
C GLY A 116 7.65 11.72 -5.41
N LEU A 117 8.41 11.26 -4.41
CA LEU A 117 8.50 9.86 -3.98
C LEU A 117 8.01 9.60 -2.55
N THR A 118 7.55 10.64 -1.84
CA THR A 118 7.18 10.56 -0.42
C THR A 118 6.17 9.45 -0.11
N GLN A 119 5.15 9.26 -0.95
CA GLN A 119 4.13 8.21 -0.85
C GLN A 119 4.72 6.78 -0.76
N MET A 120 5.93 6.57 -1.27
CA MET A 120 6.61 5.28 -1.27
C MET A 120 7.01 4.80 0.12
N TRP A 121 6.90 5.63 1.17
CA TRP A 121 7.08 5.20 2.57
C TRP A 121 6.29 3.91 2.88
N SER A 122 5.07 3.83 2.35
CA SER A 122 4.17 2.69 2.56
C SER A 122 4.66 1.41 1.88
N LEU A 123 5.44 1.51 0.79
CA LEU A 123 6.05 0.35 0.14
C LEU A 123 7.13 -0.27 1.02
N CYS A 124 7.90 0.54 1.78
CA CYS A 124 8.86 0.02 2.76
C CYS A 124 8.19 -0.82 3.84
N VAL A 125 7.06 -0.34 4.33
CA VAL A 125 6.22 -1.06 5.28
C VAL A 125 5.66 -2.34 4.66
N GLU A 126 5.17 -2.29 3.42
CA GLU A 126 4.66 -3.47 2.70
C GLU A 126 5.75 -4.52 2.43
N ALA A 127 6.96 -4.09 2.07
CA ALA A 127 8.10 -4.96 1.85
C ALA A 127 8.51 -5.69 3.14
N ALA A 128 8.55 -4.99 4.28
CA ALA A 128 8.81 -5.61 5.58
C ALA A 128 7.74 -6.65 5.94
N PHE A 129 6.45 -6.35 5.70
CA PHE A 129 5.37 -7.32 5.85
C PHE A 129 5.60 -8.55 4.95
N TYR A 130 5.99 -8.36 3.70
CA TYR A 130 6.26 -9.46 2.79
C TYR A 130 7.41 -10.35 3.26
N LEU A 131 8.43 -9.80 3.93
CA LEU A 131 9.52 -10.58 4.50
C LEU A 131 9.04 -11.54 5.59
N VAL A 132 8.16 -11.08 6.49
CA VAL A 132 7.70 -11.83 7.67
C VAL A 132 6.50 -12.74 7.40
N LEU A 133 5.66 -12.45 6.40
CA LEU A 133 4.43 -13.20 6.14
C LEU A 133 4.64 -14.72 5.97
N PRO A 134 5.67 -15.23 5.26
CA PRO A 134 5.89 -16.66 5.15
C PRO A 134 6.10 -17.36 6.50
N LEU A 135 6.74 -16.69 7.47
CA LEU A 135 6.91 -17.20 8.84
C LEU A 135 5.57 -17.33 9.55
N TYR A 136 4.73 -16.31 9.46
CA TYR A 136 3.36 -16.35 9.97
C TYR A 136 2.55 -17.52 9.38
N LEU A 137 2.68 -17.76 8.07
CA LEU A 137 1.97 -18.86 7.41
C LEU A 137 2.49 -20.26 7.79
N ARG A 138 3.69 -20.38 8.38
CA ARG A 138 4.21 -21.65 8.94
C ARG A 138 3.54 -22.02 10.26
N LEU A 139 2.99 -21.04 10.97
CA LEU A 139 2.37 -21.27 12.27
C LEU A 139 1.05 -22.03 12.12
N GLY A 140 0.75 -22.89 13.10
CA GLY A 140 -0.57 -23.47 13.28
C GLY A 140 -1.61 -22.44 13.76
N PRO A 141 -2.91 -22.79 13.83
CA PRO A 141 -3.99 -21.84 14.14
C PRO A 141 -3.79 -21.05 15.43
N ARG A 142 -3.36 -21.72 16.52
CA ARG A 142 -3.04 -21.06 17.80
C ARG A 142 -1.88 -20.08 17.66
N GLY A 143 -0.79 -20.50 17.01
CA GLY A 143 0.38 -19.66 16.77
C GLY A 143 0.05 -18.43 15.94
N ARG A 144 -0.81 -18.56 14.91
CA ARG A 144 -1.29 -17.42 14.11
C ARG A 144 -2.11 -16.42 14.93
N ARG A 145 -2.98 -16.89 15.82
CA ARG A 145 -3.76 -16.00 16.73
C ARG A 145 -2.84 -15.24 17.68
N VAL A 146 -1.87 -15.93 18.28
CA VAL A 146 -0.87 -15.31 19.16
C VAL A 146 -0.01 -14.29 18.40
N ALA A 147 0.50 -14.66 17.22
CA ALA A 147 1.29 -13.76 16.38
C ALA A 147 0.48 -12.52 15.94
N LEU A 148 -0.80 -12.69 15.59
CA LEU A 148 -1.69 -11.57 15.29
C LEU A 148 -1.84 -10.63 16.48
N ALA A 149 -2.26 -11.15 17.63
CA ALA A 149 -2.45 -10.36 18.84
C ALA A 149 -1.15 -9.65 19.24
N GLY A 150 -0.04 -10.38 19.26
CA GLY A 150 1.29 -9.83 19.57
C GLY A 150 1.72 -8.75 18.59
N SER A 151 1.45 -8.90 17.28
CA SER A 151 1.80 -7.88 16.28
C SER A 151 0.99 -6.59 16.45
N VAL A 152 -0.30 -6.68 16.82
CA VAL A 152 -1.14 -5.51 17.08
C VAL A 152 -0.67 -4.80 18.34
N VAL A 153 -0.38 -5.54 19.41
CA VAL A 153 0.18 -4.98 20.65
C VAL A 153 1.52 -4.29 20.39
N LEU A 154 2.44 -4.96 19.67
CA LEU A 154 3.72 -4.39 19.28
C LEU A 154 3.53 -3.11 18.45
N GLY A 155 2.59 -3.11 17.50
CA GLY A 155 2.33 -1.94 16.66
C GLY A 155 1.80 -0.75 17.45
N LEU A 156 0.92 -0.97 18.42
CA LEU A 156 0.41 0.10 19.29
C LEU A 156 1.44 0.56 20.33
N ALA A 157 2.35 -0.32 20.76
CA ALA A 157 3.44 0.02 21.67
C ALA A 157 4.58 0.78 20.97
N TRP A 158 4.76 0.58 19.66
CA TRP A 158 5.90 1.13 18.91
C TRP A 158 6.02 2.65 18.96
N PRO A 159 4.97 3.46 18.69
CA PRO A 159 5.06 4.92 18.77
C PRO A 159 5.50 5.43 20.15
N TRP A 160 5.16 4.71 21.22
CA TRP A 160 5.61 5.03 22.59
C TRP A 160 7.06 4.63 22.80
N ALA A 161 7.47 3.47 22.29
CA ALA A 161 8.83 2.98 22.42
C ALA A 161 9.86 3.86 21.70
N VAL A 162 9.46 4.50 20.59
CA VAL A 162 10.34 5.39 19.80
C VAL A 162 10.21 6.87 20.13
N ALA A 163 9.31 7.24 21.04
CA ALA A 163 9.09 8.62 21.43
C ALA A 163 10.38 9.23 22.00
N GLY A 164 10.85 10.33 21.40
CA GLY A 164 12.04 11.05 21.86
C GLY A 164 13.39 10.43 21.47
N ILE A 165 13.42 9.34 20.68
CA ILE A 165 14.69 8.74 20.22
C ILE A 165 15.38 9.60 19.17
N ALA A 166 14.62 10.13 18.21
CA ALA A 166 15.13 10.94 17.10
C ALA A 166 14.17 12.07 16.78
N ASP A 167 14.71 13.16 16.22
CA ASP A 167 13.90 14.23 15.66
C ASP A 167 13.06 13.68 14.49
N PRO A 168 11.71 13.72 14.57
CA PRO A 168 10.85 13.25 13.51
C PRO A 168 11.02 13.97 12.17
N ALA A 169 11.56 15.20 12.17
CA ALA A 169 11.89 15.94 10.95
C ALA A 169 13.11 15.36 10.22
N VAL A 170 13.96 14.61 10.93
CA VAL A 170 15.13 13.93 10.38
C VAL A 170 14.79 12.50 9.98
N VAL A 171 14.24 11.72 10.91
CA VAL A 171 13.75 10.35 10.69
C VAL A 171 12.46 10.13 11.47
N ASN A 172 11.35 9.98 10.75
CA ASN A 172 10.09 9.62 11.37
C ASN A 172 10.03 8.12 11.65
N MET A 173 10.34 7.73 12.90
CA MET A 173 10.27 6.33 13.34
C MET A 173 8.85 5.82 13.55
N GLN A 174 7.84 6.71 13.66
CA GLN A 174 6.45 6.28 13.81
C GLN A 174 5.93 5.58 12.56
N ILE A 175 6.46 5.89 11.36
CA ILE A 175 6.03 5.25 10.12
C ILE A 175 6.73 3.92 9.82
N TRP A 176 7.47 3.36 10.78
CA TRP A 176 8.15 2.07 10.62
C TRP A 176 7.18 0.89 10.63
N PRO A 177 7.58 -0.28 10.09
CA PRO A 177 6.66 -1.40 9.90
C PRO A 177 5.82 -1.83 11.12
N PRO A 178 6.34 -1.86 12.37
CA PRO A 178 5.57 -2.28 13.53
C PRO A 178 4.27 -1.48 13.70
N SER A 179 4.33 -0.14 13.59
CA SER A 179 3.19 0.77 13.72
C SER A 179 1.98 0.40 12.89
N TYR A 180 2.19 -0.16 11.69
CA TYR A 180 1.13 -0.48 10.75
C TYR A 180 0.70 -1.95 10.78
N ALA A 181 1.20 -2.74 11.73
CA ALA A 181 0.73 -4.11 11.96
C ALA A 181 -0.81 -4.22 12.08
N PRO A 182 -1.55 -3.29 12.73
CA PRO A 182 -3.01 -3.32 12.76
C PRO A 182 -3.67 -3.32 11.38
N TRP A 183 -3.10 -2.64 10.38
CA TRP A 183 -3.67 -2.59 9.02
C TRP A 183 -3.55 -3.93 8.30
N PHE A 184 -2.39 -4.61 8.41
CA PHE A 184 -2.24 -5.96 7.89
C PHE A 184 -3.06 -6.99 8.67
N ALA A 185 -3.21 -6.79 9.99
CA ALA A 185 -4.00 -7.66 10.85
C ALA A 185 -5.45 -7.75 10.38
N VAL A 186 -6.05 -6.66 9.88
CA VAL A 186 -7.39 -6.69 9.24
C VAL A 186 -7.45 -7.76 8.15
N GLY A 187 -6.52 -7.72 7.19
CA GLY A 187 -6.50 -8.68 6.09
C GLY A 187 -6.25 -10.12 6.53
N LEU A 188 -5.34 -10.32 7.49
CA LEU A 188 -5.05 -11.63 8.05
C LEU A 188 -6.25 -12.21 8.82
N VAL A 189 -6.93 -11.39 9.63
CA VAL A 189 -8.16 -11.78 10.35
C VAL A 189 -9.24 -12.17 9.35
N LEU A 190 -9.46 -11.39 8.29
CA LEU A 190 -10.43 -11.74 7.25
C LEU A 190 -10.09 -13.07 6.57
N ALA A 191 -8.81 -13.39 6.38
CA ALA A 191 -8.39 -14.67 5.81
C ALA A 191 -8.66 -15.84 6.78
N GLU A 192 -8.42 -15.65 8.09
CA GLU A 192 -8.75 -16.68 9.09
C GLU A 192 -10.27 -16.86 9.23
N LEU A 193 -11.06 -15.79 9.17
CA LEU A 193 -12.52 -15.84 9.16
C LEU A 193 -13.04 -16.60 7.92
N GLU A 194 -12.49 -16.31 6.72
CA GLU A 194 -12.86 -17.05 5.50
C GLU A 194 -12.53 -18.55 5.63
N ARG A 195 -11.38 -18.90 6.20
CA ARG A 195 -10.99 -20.30 6.44
C ARG A 195 -11.89 -21.00 7.46
N ALA A 196 -12.38 -20.26 8.45
CA ALA A 196 -13.37 -20.75 9.42
C ALA A 196 -14.78 -20.87 8.83
N GLY A 197 -14.98 -20.54 7.55
CA GLY A 197 -16.28 -20.62 6.88
C GLY A 197 -17.20 -19.44 7.14
N VAL A 198 -16.71 -18.38 7.78
CA VAL A 198 -17.50 -17.16 8.04
C VAL A 198 -17.80 -16.48 6.71
N ARG A 199 -19.08 -16.15 6.52
CA ARG A 199 -19.59 -15.43 5.34
C ARG A 199 -20.34 -14.19 5.79
N TYR A 200 -20.23 -13.14 4.99
CA TYR A 200 -20.99 -11.91 5.16
C TYR A 200 -22.19 -11.92 4.22
N ALA A 201 -23.40 -11.73 4.77
CA ALA A 201 -24.66 -11.74 4.02
C ALA A 201 -25.37 -10.37 3.97
N GLY A 202 -24.79 -9.34 4.62
CA GLY A 202 -25.39 -8.01 4.69
C GLY A 202 -25.12 -7.15 3.43
N PRO A 203 -25.63 -5.90 3.43
CA PRO A 203 -25.47 -4.99 2.32
C PRO A 203 -24.05 -4.41 2.27
N ARG A 204 -23.33 -4.65 1.16
CA ARG A 204 -21.89 -4.33 1.07
C ARG A 204 -21.60 -2.84 1.01
N TRP A 205 -22.25 -2.13 0.10
CA TRP A 205 -21.99 -0.71 -0.14
C TRP A 205 -22.39 0.17 1.05
N PRO A 206 -23.54 -0.04 1.72
CA PRO A 206 -23.85 0.69 2.94
C PRO A 206 -22.80 0.50 4.04
N VAL A 207 -22.28 -0.72 4.23
CA VAL A 207 -21.20 -0.95 5.22
C VAL A 207 -19.90 -0.29 4.79
N ALA A 208 -19.52 -0.38 3.50
CA ALA A 208 -18.34 0.30 3.00
C ALA A 208 -18.46 1.83 3.12
N ALA A 209 -19.66 2.40 2.97
CA ALA A 209 -19.93 3.82 3.11
C ALA A 209 -19.75 4.32 4.56
N LEU A 210 -19.84 3.45 5.57
CA LEU A 210 -19.51 3.80 6.97
C LEU A 210 -18.03 4.17 7.15
N ALA A 211 -17.18 3.88 6.17
CA ALA A 211 -15.80 4.34 6.15
C ALA A 211 -15.69 5.87 6.02
N LEU A 212 -16.69 6.55 5.43
CA LEU A 212 -16.69 8.01 5.28
C LEU A 212 -16.80 8.76 6.62
N PRO A 213 -17.73 8.42 7.54
CA PRO A 213 -17.69 8.93 8.92
C PRO A 213 -16.36 8.66 9.64
N VAL A 214 -15.76 7.47 9.45
CA VAL A 214 -14.46 7.14 10.06
C VAL A 214 -13.35 8.04 9.53
N ALA A 215 -13.33 8.29 8.22
CA ALA A 215 -12.41 9.25 7.60
C ALA A 215 -12.64 10.66 8.15
N TRP A 216 -13.90 11.10 8.26
CA TRP A 216 -14.22 12.40 8.84
C TRP A 216 -13.70 12.54 10.28
N VAL A 217 -13.94 11.54 11.14
CA VAL A 217 -13.41 11.52 12.52
C VAL A 217 -11.89 11.64 12.51
N GLY A 218 -11.19 10.90 11.64
CA GLY A 218 -9.74 10.98 11.52
C GLY A 218 -9.20 12.32 10.98
N GLY A 219 -10.04 13.11 10.32
CA GLY A 219 -9.67 14.43 9.79
C GLY A 219 -9.93 15.56 10.79
N VAL A 220 -10.82 15.34 11.76
CA VAL A 220 -11.11 16.32 12.82
C VAL A 220 -10.38 16.03 14.14
N VAL A 221 -9.94 14.79 14.36
CA VAL A 221 -9.19 14.37 15.55
C VAL A 221 -7.69 14.32 15.26
N GLY A 222 -6.90 14.92 16.15
CA GLY A 222 -5.44 14.97 16.07
C GLY A 222 -4.93 16.25 15.38
N PRO A 223 -3.59 16.37 15.25
CA PRO A 223 -2.99 17.59 14.72
C PRO A 223 -3.28 17.73 13.22
N ARG A 224 -3.48 18.97 12.79
CA ARG A 224 -3.76 19.32 11.39
C ARG A 224 -2.46 19.61 10.64
N GLY A 225 -2.50 19.44 9.32
CA GLY A 225 -1.37 19.77 8.46
C GLY A 225 -0.16 18.82 8.66
N LEU A 226 1.02 19.42 8.80
CA LEU A 226 2.32 18.72 8.83
C LEU A 226 2.89 18.58 10.25
N GLU A 227 2.12 18.92 11.28
CA GLU A 227 2.51 18.73 12.66
C GLU A 227 2.68 17.24 12.99
N HIS A 228 3.78 16.91 13.67
CA HIS A 228 4.08 15.53 14.04
C HIS A 228 3.17 15.07 15.19
N PRO A 229 2.43 13.95 15.05
CA PRO A 229 1.49 13.52 16.07
C PRO A 229 2.18 12.92 17.29
N SER A 230 1.57 13.12 18.46
CA SER A 230 1.93 12.37 19.66
C SER A 230 1.69 10.86 19.45
N PRO A 231 2.33 9.98 20.26
CA PRO A 231 2.12 8.53 20.16
C PRO A 231 0.65 8.11 20.22
N LEU A 232 -0.16 8.78 21.06
CA LEU A 232 -1.58 8.50 21.18
C LEU A 232 -2.36 8.91 19.92
N GLU A 233 -2.15 10.12 19.43
CA GLU A 233 -2.81 10.62 18.21
C GLU A 233 -2.46 9.77 16.99
N PHE A 234 -1.20 9.36 16.88
CA PHE A 234 -0.75 8.44 15.84
C PHE A 234 -1.46 7.08 15.94
N ASN A 235 -1.53 6.50 17.14
CA ASN A 235 -2.25 5.24 17.36
C ASN A 235 -3.75 5.35 17.03
N VAL A 236 -4.41 6.45 17.41
CA VAL A 236 -5.81 6.71 17.05
C VAL A 236 -5.95 6.72 15.53
N ARG A 237 -5.06 7.42 14.80
CA ARG A 237 -5.05 7.45 13.34
C ARG A 237 -4.85 6.04 12.73
N VAL A 238 -3.93 5.24 13.27
CA VAL A 238 -3.71 3.86 12.83
C VAL A 238 -4.96 3.00 13.05
N LEU A 239 -5.62 3.10 14.21
CA LEU A 239 -6.83 2.33 14.52
C LEU A 239 -8.01 2.74 13.64
N LEU A 240 -8.19 4.04 13.37
CA LEU A 240 -9.20 4.53 12.44
C LEU A 240 -8.92 4.04 11.02
N GLY A 241 -7.66 4.03 10.57
CA GLY A 241 -7.26 3.43 9.29
C GLY A 241 -7.55 1.93 9.22
N ALA A 242 -7.33 1.19 10.30
CA ALA A 242 -7.66 -0.24 10.39
C ALA A 242 -9.18 -0.46 10.29
N LEU A 243 -9.97 0.34 11.00
CA LEU A 243 -11.43 0.30 10.93
C LEU A 243 -11.94 0.66 9.53
N PHE A 244 -11.40 1.71 8.92
CA PHE A 244 -11.68 2.11 7.54
C PHE A 244 -11.43 0.94 6.57
N ALA A 245 -10.26 0.31 6.67
CA ALA A 245 -9.92 -0.85 5.84
C ALA A 245 -10.86 -2.03 6.08
N ALA A 246 -11.23 -2.31 7.34
CA ALA A 246 -12.17 -3.39 7.66
C ALA A 246 -13.56 -3.14 7.04
N LEU A 247 -14.08 -1.93 7.16
CA LEU A 247 -15.39 -1.54 6.58
C LEU A 247 -15.39 -1.63 5.06
N VAL A 248 -14.31 -1.22 4.40
CA VAL A 248 -14.17 -1.29 2.94
C VAL A 248 -13.94 -2.72 2.44
N VAL A 249 -13.13 -3.52 3.12
CA VAL A 249 -12.67 -4.82 2.59
C VAL A 249 -13.56 -5.98 3.02
N ALA A 250 -14.00 -6.02 4.29
CA ALA A 250 -14.70 -7.18 4.85
C ALA A 250 -15.97 -7.59 4.08
N PRO A 251 -16.85 -6.66 3.65
CA PRO A 251 -18.09 -7.02 2.94
C PRO A 251 -17.84 -7.71 1.61
N PHE A 252 -16.74 -7.40 0.92
CA PHE A 252 -16.39 -7.99 -0.38
C PHE A 252 -15.49 -9.23 -0.24
N ALA A 253 -14.61 -9.25 0.77
CA ALA A 253 -13.76 -10.40 1.06
C ALA A 253 -14.59 -11.61 1.53
N LEU A 254 -15.51 -11.39 2.47
CA LEU A 254 -16.36 -12.42 3.08
C LEU A 254 -17.76 -12.53 2.45
N GLY A 255 -18.13 -11.58 1.58
CA GLY A 255 -19.42 -11.56 0.88
C GLY A 255 -19.65 -12.72 -0.08
N ARG A 256 -20.90 -12.83 -0.55
CA ARG A 256 -21.26 -13.77 -1.63
C ARG A 256 -20.42 -13.50 -2.88
N ARG A 257 -20.17 -14.51 -3.71
CA ARG A 257 -19.44 -14.28 -4.97
C ARG A 257 -20.44 -13.79 -6.01
N GLU A 258 -20.50 -12.49 -6.23
CA GLU A 258 -21.40 -11.87 -7.21
C GLU A 258 -20.68 -11.72 -8.55
N ARG A 259 -21.45 -11.84 -9.64
CA ARG A 259 -20.97 -11.63 -11.01
C ARG A 259 -21.67 -10.40 -11.58
N GLY A 260 -20.98 -9.65 -12.44
CA GLY A 260 -21.57 -8.49 -13.11
C GLY A 260 -21.71 -7.24 -12.24
N THR A 261 -21.10 -7.22 -11.06
CA THR A 261 -21.03 -6.01 -10.23
C THR A 261 -20.12 -4.96 -10.87
N VAL A 262 -20.33 -3.67 -10.54
CA VAL A 262 -19.48 -2.58 -11.05
C VAL A 262 -18.00 -2.84 -10.78
N LEU A 263 -17.65 -3.35 -9.58
CA LEU A 263 -16.28 -3.68 -9.20
C LEU A 263 -15.70 -4.89 -9.96
N SER A 264 -16.54 -5.79 -10.46
CA SER A 264 -16.11 -6.92 -11.29
C SER A 264 -16.17 -6.62 -12.80
N SER A 265 -16.58 -5.41 -13.19
CA SER A 265 -16.58 -4.96 -14.58
C SER A 265 -15.17 -4.99 -15.18
N ARG A 266 -15.09 -5.10 -16.52
CA ARG A 266 -13.82 -5.09 -17.24
C ARG A 266 -13.00 -3.82 -16.94
N VAL A 267 -13.67 -2.66 -16.94
CA VAL A 267 -13.03 -1.36 -16.66
C VAL A 267 -12.42 -1.36 -15.26
N MET A 268 -13.19 -1.68 -14.23
CA MET A 268 -12.69 -1.66 -12.84
C MET A 268 -11.56 -2.66 -12.61
N ARG A 269 -11.62 -3.83 -13.24
CA ARG A 269 -10.53 -4.82 -13.18
C ARG A 269 -9.27 -4.33 -13.87
N THR A 270 -9.38 -3.71 -15.04
CA THR A 270 -8.24 -3.11 -15.75
C THR A 270 -7.59 -2.01 -14.91
N LEU A 271 -8.39 -1.08 -14.38
CA LEU A 271 -7.89 -0.05 -13.46
C LEU A 271 -7.28 -0.66 -12.19
N GLY A 272 -7.83 -1.77 -11.71
CA GLY A 272 -7.31 -2.53 -10.58
C GLY A 272 -5.94 -3.17 -10.84
N HIS A 273 -5.69 -3.62 -12.07
CA HIS A 273 -4.38 -4.11 -12.49
C HIS A 273 -3.36 -2.97 -12.57
N TRP A 274 -3.75 -1.81 -13.08
CA TRP A 274 -2.90 -0.62 -13.17
C TRP A 274 -2.73 0.11 -11.83
N SER A 275 -3.47 -0.29 -10.79
CA SER A 275 -3.53 0.42 -9.51
C SER A 275 -2.16 0.62 -8.86
N TYR A 276 -1.24 -0.34 -9.04
CA TYR A 276 0.11 -0.23 -8.52
C TYR A 276 0.91 0.84 -9.25
N SER A 277 0.88 0.82 -10.59
CA SER A 277 1.50 1.86 -11.40
C SER A 277 0.86 3.24 -11.15
N VAL A 278 -0.46 3.36 -10.99
CA VAL A 278 -1.10 4.64 -10.56
C VAL A 278 -0.53 5.11 -9.23
N PHE A 279 -0.45 4.22 -8.24
CA PHE A 279 0.11 4.54 -6.93
C PHE A 279 1.58 5.00 -7.02
N LEU A 280 2.40 4.40 -7.89
CA LEU A 280 3.80 4.81 -8.06
C LEU A 280 3.91 6.23 -8.64
N TRP A 281 3.21 6.49 -9.75
CA TRP A 281 3.45 7.66 -10.57
C TRP A 281 2.67 8.92 -10.16
N HIS A 282 1.55 8.79 -9.43
CA HIS A 282 0.62 9.91 -9.25
C HIS A 282 1.23 11.16 -8.61
N MET A 283 2.18 11.04 -7.67
CA MET A 283 2.81 12.21 -7.05
C MET A 283 3.72 12.96 -8.01
N ALA A 284 4.49 12.25 -8.83
CA ALA A 284 5.30 12.85 -9.88
C ALA A 284 4.42 13.49 -10.97
N VAL A 285 3.33 12.82 -11.35
CA VAL A 285 2.34 13.39 -12.28
C VAL A 285 1.72 14.66 -11.70
N LEU A 286 1.26 14.61 -10.45
CA LEU A 286 0.64 15.74 -9.77
C LEU A 286 1.59 16.94 -9.69
N TYR A 287 2.89 16.72 -9.44
CA TYR A 287 3.91 17.78 -9.50
C TYR A 287 3.90 18.54 -10.84
N PHE A 288 3.77 17.84 -11.97
CA PHE A 288 3.72 18.46 -13.29
C PHE A 288 2.34 19.01 -13.68
N VAL A 289 1.25 18.51 -13.09
CA VAL A 289 -0.11 18.98 -13.39
C VAL A 289 -0.29 20.46 -13.02
N PHE A 290 0.24 20.92 -11.88
CA PHE A 290 0.14 22.32 -11.47
C PHE A 290 0.72 23.32 -12.50
N PRO A 291 2.00 23.21 -12.92
CA PRO A 291 2.55 24.13 -13.91
C PRO A 291 1.91 23.97 -15.29
N VAL A 292 1.51 22.76 -15.71
CA VAL A 292 0.82 22.54 -17.00
C VAL A 292 -0.53 23.24 -17.06
N LEU A 293 -1.27 23.26 -15.94
CA LEU A 293 -2.56 23.94 -15.85
C LEU A 293 -2.43 25.44 -15.53
N GLY A 294 -1.23 25.93 -15.22
CA GLY A 294 -1.03 27.31 -14.76
C GLY A 294 -1.70 27.60 -13.41
N VAL A 295 -1.92 26.57 -12.58
CA VAL A 295 -2.57 26.69 -11.28
C VAL A 295 -1.50 26.66 -10.18
N PRO A 296 -1.46 27.64 -9.26
CA PRO A 296 -0.56 27.59 -8.12
C PRO A 296 -0.94 26.47 -7.13
N MET A 297 0.04 25.88 -6.45
CA MET A 297 -0.25 24.96 -5.33
C MET A 297 -0.98 25.72 -4.21
N PHE A 298 -1.83 24.99 -3.47
CA PHE A 298 -2.65 25.51 -2.37
C PHE A 298 -3.60 26.66 -2.76
N SER A 299 -4.03 26.74 -4.03
CA SER A 299 -4.92 27.78 -4.55
C SER A 299 -6.39 27.34 -4.74
N GLY A 300 -6.77 26.15 -4.25
CA GLY A 300 -8.05 25.53 -4.57
C GLY A 300 -7.99 24.72 -5.88
N HIS A 301 -9.09 24.76 -6.65
CA HIS A 301 -9.22 24.05 -7.95
C HIS A 301 -9.18 22.51 -7.87
N PHE A 302 -9.61 21.94 -6.74
CA PHE A 302 -9.62 20.49 -6.50
C PHE A 302 -10.13 19.66 -7.68
N VAL A 303 -11.32 19.98 -8.22
CA VAL A 303 -11.95 19.18 -9.28
C VAL A 303 -11.09 19.17 -10.54
N LEU A 304 -10.59 20.33 -10.96
CA LEU A 304 -9.75 20.47 -12.15
C LEU A 304 -8.45 19.68 -12.00
N VAL A 305 -7.74 19.89 -10.89
CA VAL A 305 -6.45 19.22 -10.61
C VAL A 305 -6.67 17.71 -10.44
N TYR A 306 -7.74 17.28 -9.78
CA TYR A 306 -8.05 15.87 -9.56
C TYR A 306 -8.32 15.16 -10.88
N VAL A 307 -9.20 15.72 -11.73
CA VAL A 307 -9.51 15.11 -13.04
C VAL A 307 -8.27 15.04 -13.91
N ALA A 308 -7.48 16.12 -14.00
CA ALA A 308 -6.23 16.12 -14.76
C ALA A 308 -5.23 15.07 -14.24
N THR A 309 -5.05 15.00 -12.92
CA THR A 309 -4.12 14.05 -12.28
C THR A 309 -4.57 12.62 -12.46
N VAL A 310 -5.87 12.32 -12.34
CA VAL A 310 -6.42 10.99 -12.59
C VAL A 310 -6.16 10.57 -14.02
N LEU A 311 -6.55 11.39 -15.01
CA LEU A 311 -6.38 11.06 -16.43
C LEU A 311 -4.91 10.85 -16.79
N ALA A 312 -4.03 11.78 -16.38
CA ALA A 312 -2.60 11.68 -16.65
C ALA A 312 -1.96 10.48 -15.94
N SER A 313 -2.31 10.23 -14.66
CA SER A 313 -1.78 9.09 -13.91
C SER A 313 -2.26 7.76 -14.48
N THR A 314 -3.51 7.65 -14.94
CA THR A 314 -4.01 6.46 -15.61
C THR A 314 -3.27 6.20 -16.92
N ALA A 315 -3.01 7.24 -17.71
CA ALA A 315 -2.26 7.11 -18.97
C ALA A 315 -0.80 6.66 -18.72
N VAL A 316 -0.09 7.31 -17.79
CA VAL A 316 1.28 6.92 -17.41
C VAL A 316 1.28 5.51 -16.80
N ALA A 317 0.29 5.17 -15.98
CA ALA A 317 0.19 3.85 -15.38
C ALA A 317 -0.03 2.74 -16.40
N TYR A 318 -0.84 2.98 -17.44
CA TYR A 318 -1.00 2.04 -18.55
C TYR A 318 0.33 1.78 -19.26
N ILE A 319 1.06 2.85 -19.61
CA ILE A 319 2.36 2.75 -20.29
C ILE A 319 3.38 2.00 -19.41
N SER A 320 3.50 2.39 -18.14
CA SER A 320 4.36 1.73 -17.16
C SER A 320 3.99 0.25 -16.98
N TYR A 321 2.70 -0.07 -16.93
CA TYR A 321 2.24 -1.43 -16.76
C TYR A 321 2.65 -2.34 -17.92
N GLU A 322 2.36 -1.91 -19.15
CA GLU A 322 2.61 -2.72 -20.36
C GLU A 322 4.10 -2.81 -20.71
N LEU A 323 4.85 -1.71 -20.54
CA LEU A 323 6.25 -1.65 -20.97
C LEU A 323 7.26 -2.03 -19.88
N VAL A 324 6.89 -1.89 -18.60
CA VAL A 324 7.83 -2.09 -17.48
C VAL A 324 7.36 -3.19 -16.55
N GLU A 325 6.14 -3.08 -16.00
CA GLU A 325 5.66 -3.99 -14.96
C GLU A 325 5.53 -5.42 -15.49
N VAL A 326 4.81 -5.61 -16.61
CA VAL A 326 4.57 -6.94 -17.19
C VAL A 326 5.87 -7.57 -17.74
N PRO A 327 6.69 -6.88 -18.57
CA PRO A 327 7.93 -7.45 -19.10
C PRO A 327 8.97 -7.71 -18.00
N GLY A 328 9.14 -6.76 -17.08
CA GLY A 328 10.06 -6.89 -15.95
C GLY A 328 9.67 -8.06 -15.03
N ALA A 329 8.37 -8.23 -14.77
CA ALA A 329 7.88 -9.38 -14.00
C ALA A 329 8.19 -10.72 -14.67
N ARG A 330 8.09 -10.80 -16.01
CA ARG A 330 8.44 -12.00 -16.78
C ARG A 330 9.95 -12.27 -16.70
N LEU A 331 10.79 -11.25 -16.85
CA LEU A 331 12.24 -11.35 -16.77
C LEU A 331 12.70 -11.89 -15.41
N VAL A 332 12.22 -11.31 -14.31
CA VAL A 332 12.58 -11.76 -12.95
C VAL A 332 12.13 -13.20 -12.70
N ARG A 333 10.95 -13.58 -13.19
CA ARG A 333 10.46 -14.96 -13.08
C ARG A 333 11.31 -15.95 -13.87
N HIS A 334 11.75 -15.59 -15.07
CA HIS A 334 12.62 -16.44 -15.87
C HIS A 334 13.99 -16.62 -15.21
N ALA A 335 14.60 -15.51 -14.75
CA ALA A 335 15.90 -15.54 -14.06
C ALA A 335 15.88 -16.36 -12.76
N THR A 336 14.75 -16.37 -12.04
CA THR A 336 14.61 -17.11 -10.78
C THR A 336 14.15 -18.56 -10.96
N ALA A 337 13.60 -18.93 -12.12
CA ALA A 337 13.26 -20.31 -12.47
C ALA A 337 14.50 -21.14 -12.87
N ASN A 338 15.50 -20.50 -13.48
CA ASN A 338 16.71 -21.17 -14.01
C ASN A 338 17.83 -21.38 -12.97
N ARG A 339 17.57 -21.25 -11.66
CA ARG A 339 18.55 -21.65 -10.64
C ARG A 339 18.40 -23.16 -10.38
N PRO A 340 19.32 -24.01 -10.87
CA PRO A 340 19.29 -25.42 -10.51
C PRO A 340 19.43 -25.54 -9.00
N ALA A 341 18.61 -26.39 -8.38
CA ALA A 341 18.81 -26.80 -7.01
C ALA A 341 20.25 -27.30 -6.89
N THR A 342 21.07 -26.65 -6.08
CA THR A 342 22.38 -27.17 -5.70
C THR A 342 22.15 -28.52 -5.04
N THR A 343 22.27 -29.58 -5.83
CA THR A 343 22.41 -30.94 -5.35
C THR A 343 23.68 -30.97 -4.51
N LYS A 344 23.52 -30.92 -3.19
CA LYS A 344 24.53 -31.47 -2.29
C LYS A 344 24.64 -32.95 -2.67
N LYS A 345 25.64 -33.28 -3.49
CA LYS A 345 26.19 -34.64 -3.54
C LYS A 345 26.63 -34.94 -2.11
N VAL A 346 25.88 -35.78 -1.41
CA VAL A 346 26.39 -36.51 -0.27
C VAL A 346 27.31 -37.56 -0.88
N GLU A 347 28.61 -37.34 -0.79
CA GLU A 347 29.58 -38.42 -0.97
C GLU A 347 29.42 -39.36 0.24
N GLU A 348 28.91 -40.56 0.00
CA GLU A 348 29.08 -41.67 0.94
C GLU A 348 30.54 -42.14 0.86
N PRO A 349 31.28 -42.18 1.98
CA PRO A 349 32.54 -42.92 2.02
C PRO A 349 32.24 -44.43 2.10
N ALA A 350 32.95 -45.17 1.26
CA ALA A 350 32.94 -46.63 1.16
C ALA A 350 33.51 -47.33 2.40
#